data_AF-A0A7I9VHD2-F1
#
_entry.id   AF-A0A7I9VHD2-F1
#
_cell.length_a   1.000
_cell.length_b   1.000
_cell.length_c   1.000
_cell.angle_alpha   90.00
_cell.angle_beta   90.00
_cell.angle_gamma   90.00
#
_symmetry.space_group_name_H-M   'P 1'
#
loop_
_entity.id
_entity.type
_entity.pdbx_description
1 polymer ?
#
loop_
_entity_poly.entity_id
_entity_poly.type
_entity_poly.pdbx_seq_one_letter_code
_entity_poly.pdbx_strand_id
1 'polypeptide(L)'
;MPATPRRQRGFTLIEVAVVLAIAAAMVTMGYPLVHRTRPRVELAGLGTQLHALVHRARQEALARGKDVAVIFYPAATTSSGTGRILVIADEAGGFMGGAAPAGNLDYCTTLPNLHGDTLDAIDLPRGVTLSAPARAQAFPFPYNLAPAPANGCSFCTGTVPSGGGARGALRFDARGRAAFFADCGVASALPNGGSVALTNSELGGSRVLTVLPSGAIRTFSVE
;
A
#
# COMPACT_ATOMS: atom_id res chain seq x y z
N MET A 1 -65.21 21.54 -19.11
CA MET A 1 -64.15 22.50 -18.70
C MET A 1 -63.03 22.46 -19.75
N PRO A 2 -62.86 23.49 -20.58
CA PRO A 2 -61.81 23.52 -21.60
C PRO A 2 -60.43 23.78 -20.96
N ALA A 3 -59.45 22.95 -21.27
CA ALA A 3 -58.07 23.10 -20.82
C ALA A 3 -57.37 24.19 -21.64
N THR A 4 -56.89 25.24 -20.98
CA THR A 4 -56.15 26.33 -21.62
C THR A 4 -54.78 25.82 -22.11
N PRO A 5 -54.41 26.05 -23.38
CA PRO A 5 -53.14 25.62 -23.90
C PRO A 5 -51.99 26.36 -23.17
N ARG A 6 -51.13 25.61 -22.49
CA ARG A 6 -49.91 26.15 -21.89
C ARG A 6 -48.98 26.61 -23.01
N ARG A 7 -48.74 27.93 -23.10
CA ARG A 7 -47.66 28.50 -23.92
C ARG A 7 -46.33 27.89 -23.48
N GLN A 8 -45.73 27.05 -24.32
CA GLN A 8 -44.34 26.65 -24.18
C GLN A 8 -43.47 27.89 -24.46
N ARG A 9 -42.74 28.35 -23.45
CA ARG A 9 -41.70 29.37 -23.62
C ARG A 9 -40.44 28.67 -24.12
N GLY A 10 -39.98 29.02 -25.31
CA GLY A 10 -38.69 28.57 -25.82
C GLY A 10 -37.55 29.33 -25.16
N PHE A 11 -36.40 28.67 -24.98
CA PHE A 11 -35.16 29.31 -24.54
C PHE A 11 -34.62 30.20 -25.65
N THR A 12 -34.17 31.41 -25.29
CA THR A 12 -33.54 32.32 -26.26
C THR A 12 -32.08 31.92 -26.48
N LEU A 13 -31.52 32.17 -27.67
CA LEU A 13 -30.11 31.89 -27.95
C LEU A 13 -29.17 32.59 -26.96
N ILE A 14 -29.53 33.80 -26.52
CA ILE A 14 -28.75 34.57 -25.55
C ILE A 14 -28.76 33.92 -24.16
N GLU A 15 -29.89 33.34 -23.74
CA GLU A 15 -29.99 32.64 -22.46
C GLU A 15 -29.10 31.38 -22.45
N VAL A 16 -29.10 30.62 -23.54
CA VAL A 16 -28.19 29.48 -23.70
C VAL A 16 -26.73 29.92 -23.68
N ALA A 17 -26.38 31.00 -24.38
CA ALA A 17 -25.00 31.52 -24.40
C ALA A 17 -24.52 31.94 -23.01
N VAL A 18 -25.36 32.61 -22.22
CA VAL A 18 -25.04 33.02 -20.84
C VAL A 18 -24.85 31.80 -19.92
N VAL A 19 -25.74 30.81 -20.02
CA VAL A 19 -25.62 29.57 -19.22
C VAL A 19 -24.32 28.83 -19.53
N LEU A 20 -23.95 28.72 -20.82
CA LEU A 20 -22.70 28.09 -21.23
C LEU A 20 -21.48 28.88 -20.73
N ALA A 21 -21.51 30.21 -20.76
CA ALA A 21 -20.44 31.04 -20.24
C ALA A 21 -20.24 30.85 -18.72
N ILE A 22 -21.33 30.81 -17.95
CA ILE A 22 -21.27 30.56 -16.50
C ILE A 22 -20.77 29.14 -16.22
N ALA A 23 -21.27 28.14 -16.95
CA ALA A 23 -20.83 26.75 -16.79
C ALA A 23 -19.32 26.58 -17.11
N ALA A 24 -18.82 27.21 -18.17
CA ALA A 24 -17.41 27.21 -18.51
C ALA A 24 -16.55 27.87 -17.43
N ALA A 25 -17.01 29.00 -16.87
CA ALA A 25 -16.34 29.66 -15.74
C ALA A 25 -16.29 28.75 -14.49
N MET A 26 -17.38 28.03 -14.18
CA MET A 26 -17.39 27.08 -13.07
C MET A 26 -16.45 25.89 -13.29
N VAL A 27 -16.43 25.30 -14.49
CA VAL A 27 -15.56 24.16 -14.81
C VAL A 27 -14.08 24.55 -14.74
N THR A 28 -13.73 25.72 -15.29
CA THR A 28 -12.35 26.22 -15.26
C THR A 28 -11.84 26.47 -13.84
N MET A 29 -12.69 26.96 -12.93
CA MET A 29 -12.34 27.13 -11.51
C MET A 29 -12.33 25.80 -10.74
N GLY A 30 -13.21 24.85 -11.09
CA GLY A 30 -13.32 23.56 -10.39
C GLY A 30 -12.22 22.55 -10.72
N TYR A 31 -11.71 22.58 -11.96
CA TYR A 31 -10.71 21.62 -12.46
C TYR A 31 -9.44 21.50 -11.60
N PRO A 32 -8.74 22.58 -11.20
CA PRO A 32 -7.52 22.47 -10.40
C PRO A 32 -7.76 21.87 -9.00
N LEU A 33 -8.97 22.01 -8.45
CA LEU A 33 -9.31 21.50 -7.13
C LEU A 33 -9.36 19.96 -7.15
N VAL A 34 -9.94 19.38 -8.19
CA VAL A 34 -10.05 17.92 -8.35
C VAL A 34 -8.68 17.27 -8.56
N HIS A 35 -7.79 17.93 -9.32
CA HIS A 35 -6.44 17.40 -9.57
C HIS A 35 -5.57 17.37 -8.31
N ARG A 36 -5.74 18.32 -7.39
CA ARG A 36 -4.96 18.36 -6.15
C ARG A 36 -5.46 17.39 -5.08
N THR A 37 -6.74 17.05 -5.08
CA THR A 37 -7.33 16.16 -4.07
C THR A 37 -7.16 14.69 -4.38
N ARG A 38 -7.17 14.30 -5.66
CA ARG A 38 -7.07 12.90 -6.09
C ARG A 38 -5.87 12.16 -5.48
N PRO A 39 -4.61 12.63 -5.62
CA PRO A 39 -3.48 11.82 -5.17
C PRO A 39 -3.38 11.76 -3.63
N ARG A 40 -4.02 12.71 -2.90
CA ARG A 40 -4.13 12.67 -1.43
C ARG A 40 -5.10 11.59 -0.97
N VAL A 41 -6.25 11.53 -1.64
CA VAL A 41 -7.28 10.51 -1.38
C VAL A 41 -6.76 9.13 -1.74
N GLU A 42 -6.04 9.00 -2.85
CA GLU A 42 -5.39 7.74 -3.26
C GLU A 42 -4.36 7.29 -2.24
N LEU A 43 -3.43 8.15 -1.80
CA LEU A 43 -2.44 7.79 -0.79
C LEU A 43 -3.09 7.42 0.55
N ALA A 44 -4.12 8.15 0.98
CA ALA A 44 -4.86 7.83 2.19
C ALA A 44 -5.60 6.49 2.07
N GLY A 45 -6.25 6.24 0.94
CA GLY A 45 -6.95 4.99 0.64
C GLY A 45 -6.01 3.79 0.57
N LEU A 46 -4.82 3.94 -0.02
CA LEU A 46 -3.79 2.88 -0.02
C LEU A 46 -3.25 2.63 1.38
N GLY A 47 -3.08 3.66 2.20
CA GLY A 47 -2.68 3.50 3.60
C GLY A 47 -3.70 2.69 4.39
N THR A 48 -5.00 2.92 4.20
CA THR A 48 -6.06 2.15 4.86
C THR A 48 -6.19 0.74 4.29
N GLN A 49 -6.06 0.56 2.98
CA GLN A 49 -6.04 -0.77 2.34
C GLN A 49 -4.85 -1.59 2.81
N LEU A 50 -3.65 -1.00 2.89
CA LEU A 50 -2.46 -1.67 3.40
C LEU A 50 -2.64 -2.06 4.87
N HIS A 51 -3.19 -1.17 5.70
CA HIS A 51 -3.51 -1.51 7.09
C HIS A 51 -4.47 -2.69 7.18
N ALA A 52 -5.56 -2.65 6.40
CA ALA A 52 -6.56 -3.72 6.37
C ALA A 52 -5.96 -5.04 5.89
N LEU A 53 -5.11 -5.01 4.86
CA LEU A 53 -4.43 -6.18 4.30
C LEU A 53 -3.48 -6.82 5.33
N VAL A 54 -2.66 -6.02 6.02
CA VAL A 54 -1.75 -6.53 7.06
C VAL A 54 -2.53 -7.04 8.27
N HIS A 55 -3.61 -6.35 8.65
CA HIS A 55 -4.49 -6.82 9.71
C HIS A 55 -5.16 -8.15 9.34
N ARG A 56 -5.67 -8.27 8.12
CA ARG A 56 -6.27 -9.50 7.58
C ARG A 56 -5.27 -10.64 7.56
N ALA A 57 -4.04 -10.41 7.11
CA ALA A 57 -2.99 -11.42 7.12
C ALA A 57 -2.74 -11.98 8.53
N ARG A 58 -2.74 -11.11 9.55
CA ARG A 58 -2.64 -11.53 10.96
C ARG A 58 -3.85 -12.35 11.41
N GLN A 59 -5.07 -11.93 11.07
CA GLN A 59 -6.28 -12.67 11.41
C GLN A 59 -6.31 -14.05 10.73
N GLU A 60 -5.86 -14.12 9.48
CA GLU A 60 -5.78 -15.38 8.75
C GLU A 60 -4.78 -16.34 9.40
N ALA A 61 -3.63 -15.84 9.85
CA ALA A 61 -2.64 -16.65 10.56
C ALA A 61 -3.21 -17.23 11.87
N LEU A 62 -3.93 -16.41 12.63
CA LEU A 62 -4.62 -16.81 13.86
C LEU A 62 -5.74 -17.82 13.59
N ALA A 63 -6.55 -17.61 12.55
CA ALA A 63 -7.70 -18.44 12.23
C ALA A 63 -7.29 -19.81 11.67
N ARG A 64 -6.28 -19.86 10.80
CA ARG A 64 -5.77 -21.11 10.22
C ARG A 64 -4.77 -21.83 11.13
N GLY A 65 -4.20 -21.14 12.12
CA GLY A 65 -3.09 -21.66 12.91
C GLY A 65 -1.84 -21.93 12.07
N LYS A 66 -1.68 -21.20 10.95
CA LYS A 66 -0.57 -21.30 9.99
C LYS A 66 0.12 -19.96 9.83
N ASP A 67 1.35 -19.97 9.34
CA ASP A 67 2.08 -18.75 9.08
C ASP A 67 1.54 -18.06 7.81
N VAL A 68 1.38 -16.73 7.88
CA VAL A 68 0.95 -15.91 6.74
C VAL A 68 1.94 -14.78 6.56
N ALA A 69 2.36 -14.55 5.33
CA ALA A 69 3.34 -13.54 5.01
C ALA A 69 2.80 -12.46 4.09
N VAL A 70 3.25 -11.24 4.35
CA VAL A 70 3.07 -10.06 3.52
C VAL A 70 4.43 -9.68 2.94
N ILE A 71 4.57 -9.80 1.63
CA ILE A 71 5.81 -9.53 0.91
C ILE A 71 5.72 -8.18 0.21
N PHE A 72 6.77 -7.39 0.33
CA PHE A 72 6.89 -6.06 -0.24
C PHE A 72 7.90 -6.09 -1.38
N TYR A 73 7.45 -5.65 -2.55
CA TYR A 73 8.26 -5.48 -3.76
C TYR A 73 8.32 -4.00 -4.16
N PRO A 74 9.13 -3.16 -3.50
CA PRO A 74 9.25 -1.73 -3.81
C PRO A 74 9.51 -1.39 -5.28
N ALA A 75 10.33 -2.18 -5.97
CA ALA A 75 10.73 -1.93 -7.35
C ALA A 75 10.01 -2.81 -8.40
N ALA A 76 8.96 -3.54 -8.01
CA ALA A 76 8.19 -4.32 -8.98
C ALA A 76 7.43 -3.40 -9.94
N THR A 77 7.60 -3.61 -11.25
CA THR A 77 6.83 -2.89 -12.26
C THR A 77 5.50 -3.60 -12.50
N THR A 78 4.41 -2.84 -12.44
CA THR A 78 3.05 -3.33 -12.70
C THR A 78 2.39 -2.48 -13.78
N SER A 79 1.23 -2.88 -14.29
CA SER A 79 0.43 -2.03 -15.19
C SER A 79 0.01 -0.71 -14.52
N SER A 80 -0.12 -0.75 -13.19
CA SER A 80 -0.63 0.33 -12.36
C SER A 80 0.45 1.30 -11.89
N GLY A 81 1.72 0.88 -11.78
CA GLY A 81 2.80 1.72 -11.27
C GLY A 81 4.06 0.94 -10.87
N THR A 82 4.78 1.47 -9.89
CA THR A 82 5.99 0.84 -9.33
C THR A 82 5.75 0.49 -7.87
N GLY A 83 5.76 -0.80 -7.59
CA GLY A 83 5.57 -1.37 -6.28
C GLY A 83 4.42 -2.36 -6.24
N ARG A 84 4.63 -3.46 -5.52
CA ARG A 84 3.61 -4.49 -5.30
C ARG A 84 3.70 -5.04 -3.89
N ILE A 85 2.56 -5.38 -3.32
CA ILE A 85 2.44 -6.02 -2.00
C ILE A 85 1.61 -7.29 -2.19
N LEU A 86 2.13 -8.42 -1.71
CA LEU A 86 1.51 -9.74 -1.86
C LEU A 86 1.27 -10.38 -0.50
N VAL A 87 0.12 -11.03 -0.33
CA VAL A 87 -0.18 -11.84 0.87
C VAL A 87 -0.29 -13.30 0.47
N ILE A 88 0.51 -14.13 1.12
CA ILE A 88 0.58 -15.57 0.87
C ILE A 88 0.45 -16.32 2.19
N ALA A 89 -0.40 -17.34 2.21
CA ALA A 89 -0.43 -18.32 3.28
C ALA A 89 0.66 -19.38 3.05
N ASP A 90 1.48 -19.64 4.06
CA ASP A 90 2.42 -20.75 4.03
C ASP A 90 1.72 -22.04 4.43
N GLU A 91 1.30 -22.80 3.42
CA GLU A 91 0.62 -24.07 3.62
C GLU A 91 1.58 -25.19 4.06
N ALA A 92 2.85 -25.12 3.65
CA ALA A 92 3.84 -26.18 3.77
C ALA A 92 4.82 -25.97 4.94
N GLY A 93 4.78 -24.81 5.62
CA GLY A 93 5.70 -24.46 6.69
C GLY A 93 7.14 -24.22 6.22
N GLY A 94 7.33 -24.04 4.90
CA GLY A 94 8.63 -23.89 4.25
C GLY A 94 8.98 -22.44 3.95
N PHE A 95 8.05 -21.50 4.16
CA PHE A 95 8.25 -20.10 3.86
C PHE A 95 9.21 -19.49 4.88
N MET A 96 10.31 -18.89 4.39
CA MET A 96 11.35 -18.21 5.20
C MET A 96 12.27 -19.12 6.03
N GLY A 97 12.32 -20.43 5.76
CA GLY A 97 13.42 -21.28 6.24
C GLY A 97 14.68 -21.00 5.41
N GLY A 98 15.81 -20.65 6.05
CA GLY A 98 17.01 -20.05 5.46
C GLY A 98 17.76 -20.79 4.34
N ALA A 99 17.19 -21.86 3.79
CA ALA A 99 17.40 -22.29 2.43
C ALA A 99 16.09 -22.93 1.99
N ALA A 100 15.29 -22.23 1.18
CA ALA A 100 14.22 -22.90 0.47
C ALA A 100 14.88 -24.06 -0.33
N PRO A 101 14.43 -25.32 -0.18
CA PRO A 101 14.78 -26.39 -1.12
C PRO A 101 14.66 -25.87 -2.56
N ALA A 102 15.52 -26.32 -3.48
CA ALA A 102 15.40 -25.92 -4.88
C ALA A 102 13.96 -26.18 -5.37
N GLY A 103 13.23 -25.10 -5.73
CA GLY A 103 11.81 -25.16 -6.10
C GLY A 103 10.80 -24.71 -5.04
N ASN A 104 11.23 -24.38 -3.81
CA ASN A 104 10.37 -23.77 -2.79
C ASN A 104 10.32 -22.24 -2.90
N LEU A 105 9.25 -21.68 -2.33
CA LEU A 105 8.89 -20.27 -2.24
C LEU A 105 10.09 -19.33 -2.07
N ASP A 106 10.62 -18.84 -3.19
CA ASP A 106 11.72 -17.89 -3.17
C ASP A 106 11.22 -16.49 -3.53
N TYR A 107 10.98 -15.66 -2.52
CA TYR A 107 10.63 -14.26 -2.73
C TYR A 107 11.79 -13.43 -3.31
N CYS A 108 12.97 -14.02 -3.51
CA CYS A 108 14.06 -13.48 -4.29
C CYS A 108 13.78 -13.50 -5.80
N THR A 109 12.98 -14.44 -6.30
CA THR A 109 12.68 -14.50 -7.74
C THR A 109 11.58 -13.50 -8.12
N THR A 110 11.55 -13.10 -9.38
CA THR A 110 10.67 -12.03 -9.92
C THR A 110 9.20 -12.43 -10.12
N LEU A 111 8.68 -13.45 -9.38
CA LEU A 111 7.32 -14.05 -9.46
C LEU A 111 7.09 -14.94 -10.71
N PRO A 112 6.15 -15.92 -10.75
CA PRO A 112 5.20 -16.41 -9.74
C PRO A 112 5.21 -17.96 -9.63
N ASN A 113 6.27 -18.58 -9.07
CA ASN A 113 6.16 -19.98 -8.62
C ASN A 113 6.05 -19.99 -7.11
N LEU A 114 5.08 -19.24 -6.60
CA LEU A 114 4.76 -19.29 -5.19
C LEU A 114 3.90 -20.54 -4.94
N HIS A 115 4.49 -21.63 -4.46
CA HIS A 115 3.80 -22.79 -3.87
C HIS A 115 3.10 -22.43 -2.53
N GLY A 116 2.18 -21.48 -2.58
CA GLY A 116 1.36 -21.03 -1.46
C GLY A 116 0.07 -20.39 -1.96
N ASP A 117 -0.97 -20.42 -1.14
CA ASP A 117 -2.26 -19.83 -1.48
C ASP A 117 -2.12 -18.29 -1.44
N THR A 118 -2.22 -17.66 -2.60
CA THR A 118 -2.16 -16.19 -2.69
C THR A 118 -3.50 -15.64 -2.23
N LEU A 119 -3.51 -15.09 -1.03
CA LEU A 119 -4.73 -14.60 -0.40
C LEU A 119 -5.17 -13.25 -0.95
N ASP A 120 -4.20 -12.37 -1.24
CA ASP A 120 -4.47 -11.00 -1.67
C ASP A 120 -3.24 -10.36 -2.35
N ALA A 121 -3.49 -9.33 -3.15
CA ALA A 121 -2.44 -8.57 -3.83
C ALA A 121 -2.86 -7.10 -3.99
N ILE A 122 -1.95 -6.18 -3.69
CA ILE A 122 -2.09 -4.75 -3.98
C ILE A 122 -0.97 -4.32 -4.91
N ASP A 123 -1.33 -3.80 -6.07
CA ASP A 123 -0.41 -3.09 -6.96
C ASP A 123 -0.47 -1.59 -6.63
N LEU A 124 0.68 -0.95 -6.47
CA LEU A 124 0.72 0.49 -6.19
C LEU A 124 0.39 1.26 -7.49
N PRO A 125 -0.52 2.26 -7.42
CA PRO A 125 -0.82 3.11 -8.56
C PRO A 125 0.34 4.07 -8.84
N ARG A 126 0.29 4.72 -10.01
CA ARG A 126 1.31 5.69 -10.43
C ARG A 126 1.44 6.81 -9.42
N GLY A 127 2.68 7.27 -9.22
CA GLY A 127 3.00 8.33 -8.27
C GLY A 127 3.10 7.87 -6.82
N VAL A 128 2.56 6.70 -6.46
CA VAL A 128 2.73 6.11 -5.12
C VAL A 128 3.84 5.08 -5.14
N THR A 129 4.79 5.21 -4.22
CA THR A 129 5.94 4.31 -4.12
C THR A 129 6.22 3.91 -2.68
N LEU A 130 6.96 2.82 -2.49
CA LEU A 130 7.56 2.47 -1.21
C LEU A 130 8.91 3.17 -1.11
N SER A 131 8.96 4.31 -0.42
CA SER A 131 10.21 5.06 -0.23
C SER A 131 10.23 5.77 1.12
N ALA A 132 11.40 6.26 1.53
CA ALA A 132 11.52 6.96 2.81
C ALA A 132 10.64 8.21 2.84
N PRO A 133 9.98 8.49 3.98
CA PRO A 133 9.28 9.74 4.16
C PRO A 133 10.28 10.91 4.06
N ALA A 134 9.84 12.03 3.50
CA ALA A 134 10.68 13.23 3.35
C ALA A 134 11.19 13.81 4.68
N ARG A 135 10.56 13.43 5.80
CA ARG A 135 10.89 13.86 7.15
C ARG A 135 11.01 12.66 8.08
N ALA A 136 11.99 12.73 8.98
CA ALA A 136 12.10 11.76 10.08
C ALA A 136 10.84 11.84 10.94
N GLN A 137 10.24 10.67 11.22
CA GLN A 137 9.01 10.58 11.99
C GLN A 137 9.31 10.06 13.40
N ALA A 138 8.90 10.81 14.41
CA ALA A 138 8.81 10.30 15.77
C ALA A 138 7.45 9.62 15.96
N PHE A 139 7.45 8.31 16.20
CA PHE A 139 6.21 7.59 16.49
C PHE A 139 5.83 7.76 17.97
N PRO A 140 4.53 7.80 18.31
CA PRO A 140 4.10 7.79 19.70
C PRO A 140 4.32 6.42 20.34
N PHE A 141 4.40 6.36 21.67
CA PHE A 141 4.38 5.09 22.41
C PHE A 141 3.15 4.24 22.02
N PRO A 142 3.27 2.90 21.88
CA PRO A 142 4.46 2.07 22.05
C PRO A 142 5.34 1.92 20.79
N TYR A 143 5.09 2.71 19.74
CA TYR A 143 5.75 2.57 18.43
C TYR A 143 7.04 3.39 18.29
N ASN A 144 7.38 4.22 19.28
CA ASN A 144 8.52 5.14 19.27
C ASN A 144 9.89 4.47 19.09
N LEU A 145 9.98 3.16 19.33
CA LEU A 145 11.21 2.38 19.18
C LEU A 145 11.32 1.65 17.84
N ALA A 146 10.26 1.65 17.04
CA ALA A 146 10.30 1.04 15.72
C ALA A 146 11.19 1.88 14.78
N PRO A 147 12.09 1.25 14.02
CA PRO A 147 12.97 1.96 13.11
C PRO A 147 12.18 2.64 12.00
N ALA A 148 12.61 3.84 11.61
CA ALA A 148 12.05 4.54 10.46
C ALA A 148 12.35 3.79 9.14
N PRO A 149 11.47 3.88 8.13
CA PRO A 149 11.63 3.15 6.89
C PRO A 149 12.60 3.87 5.95
N ALA A 150 13.91 3.63 6.11
CA ALA A 150 14.97 4.32 5.35
C ALA A 150 14.93 4.08 3.82
N ASN A 151 14.38 2.95 3.37
CA ASN A 151 14.20 2.63 1.95
C ASN A 151 12.73 2.29 1.63
N GLY A 152 11.78 2.97 2.27
CA GLY A 152 10.36 2.66 2.15
C GLY A 152 9.89 1.50 3.02
N CYS A 153 10.79 0.65 3.50
CA CYS A 153 10.53 -0.26 4.61
C CYS A 153 11.80 -0.46 5.43
N SER A 154 11.66 -0.67 6.74
CA SER A 154 12.79 -0.84 7.65
C SER A 154 13.49 -2.21 7.52
N PHE A 155 12.82 -3.17 6.90
CA PHE A 155 13.29 -4.53 6.63
C PHE A 155 13.42 -4.82 5.13
N CYS A 156 13.22 -3.81 4.27
CA CYS A 156 13.52 -3.94 2.85
C CYS A 156 14.98 -3.54 2.64
N THR A 157 15.87 -4.48 2.91
CA THR A 157 17.30 -4.34 2.67
C THR A 157 17.75 -5.28 1.56
N GLY A 158 19.04 -5.19 1.24
CA GLY A 158 19.71 -6.08 0.32
C GLY A 158 19.47 -5.74 -1.15
N THR A 159 20.25 -6.43 -1.98
CA THR A 159 20.08 -6.45 -3.42
C THR A 159 19.63 -7.83 -3.81
N VAL A 160 18.51 -7.90 -4.51
CA VAL A 160 18.05 -9.15 -5.09
C VAL A 160 18.96 -9.47 -6.29
N PRO A 161 19.50 -10.70 -6.41
CA PRO A 161 20.41 -11.07 -7.50
C PRO A 161 19.83 -10.84 -8.90
N SER A 162 18.51 -10.90 -9.02
CA SER A 162 17.77 -10.70 -10.27
C SER A 162 17.45 -9.23 -10.60
N GLY A 163 18.12 -8.26 -9.97
CA GLY A 163 18.01 -6.83 -10.32
C GLY A 163 16.71 -6.13 -9.87
N GLY A 164 15.99 -6.69 -8.90
CA GLY A 164 14.65 -6.24 -8.50
C GLY A 164 14.57 -5.29 -7.30
N GLY A 165 15.65 -4.58 -6.96
CA GLY A 165 15.72 -3.68 -5.80
C GLY A 165 15.66 -4.39 -4.44
N ALA A 166 15.63 -3.61 -3.37
CA ALA A 166 15.49 -4.13 -2.00
C ALA A 166 14.08 -4.70 -1.79
N ARG A 167 13.98 -5.87 -1.14
CA ARG A 167 12.72 -6.55 -0.84
C ARG A 167 12.66 -6.92 0.62
N GLY A 168 11.45 -7.04 1.14
CA GLY A 168 11.24 -7.42 2.53
C GLY A 168 9.95 -8.19 2.70
N ALA A 169 9.85 -8.94 3.78
CA ALA A 169 8.63 -9.63 4.15
C ALA A 169 8.33 -9.48 5.63
N LEU A 170 7.04 -9.49 5.93
CA LEU A 170 6.46 -9.52 7.26
C LEU A 170 5.71 -10.83 7.40
N ARG A 171 6.11 -11.69 8.33
CA ARG A 171 5.42 -12.95 8.64
C ARG A 171 4.64 -12.81 9.93
N PHE A 172 3.39 -13.23 9.92
CA PHE A 172 2.62 -13.51 11.13
C PHE A 172 2.67 -15.00 11.41
N ASP A 173 3.09 -15.36 12.62
CA ASP A 173 3.00 -16.75 13.08
C ASP A 173 1.56 -17.14 13.46
N ALA A 174 1.32 -18.43 13.72
CA ALA A 174 0.04 -18.93 14.22
C ALA A 174 -0.46 -18.27 15.53
N ARG A 175 0.39 -17.51 16.23
CA ARG A 175 0.04 -16.72 17.44
C ARG A 175 -0.17 -15.24 17.11
N GLY A 176 -0.12 -14.87 15.84
CA GLY A 176 -0.27 -13.50 15.34
C GLY A 176 0.89 -12.58 15.70
N ARG A 177 2.07 -13.10 16.06
CA ARG A 177 3.29 -12.33 16.29
C ARG A 177 3.96 -12.03 14.96
N ALA A 178 4.52 -10.83 14.85
CA ALA A 178 5.20 -10.39 13.65
C ALA A 178 6.70 -10.72 13.70
N ALA A 179 7.21 -11.29 12.62
CA ALA A 179 8.63 -11.42 12.33
C ALA A 179 8.95 -10.75 10.99
N PHE A 180 10.14 -10.19 10.86
CA PHE A 180 10.56 -9.42 9.69
C PHE A 180 11.70 -10.12 8.99
N PHE A 181 11.70 -10.09 7.67
CA PHE A 181 12.67 -10.75 6.83
C PHE A 181 13.14 -9.80 5.73
N ALA A 182 14.43 -9.86 5.45
CA ALA A 182 15.10 -9.14 4.38
C ALA A 182 15.90 -10.13 3.50
N ASP A 183 16.53 -9.62 2.45
CA ASP A 183 17.56 -10.35 1.69
C ASP A 183 17.14 -11.77 1.31
N CYS A 184 15.90 -11.96 0.84
CA CYS A 184 15.40 -13.24 0.33
C CYS A 184 15.28 -14.41 1.32
N GLY A 185 15.22 -14.15 2.62
CA GLY A 185 14.75 -15.09 3.65
C GLY A 185 15.44 -14.92 4.97
N VAL A 186 16.35 -13.94 5.03
CA VAL A 186 17.14 -13.67 6.20
C VAL A 186 16.28 -12.93 7.20
N ALA A 187 16.05 -13.56 8.34
CA ALA A 187 15.35 -12.92 9.45
C ALA A 187 16.08 -11.63 9.84
N SER A 188 15.38 -10.49 9.76
CA SER A 188 15.88 -9.21 10.20
C SER A 188 15.66 -9.07 11.70
N ALA A 189 16.73 -8.81 12.44
CA ALA A 189 16.66 -8.55 13.87
C ALA A 189 16.03 -7.17 14.14
N LEU A 190 14.70 -7.12 14.12
CA LEU A 190 13.90 -5.92 14.41
C LEU A 190 13.12 -6.11 15.73
N PRO A 191 13.81 -6.08 16.89
CA PRO A 191 13.20 -6.41 18.19
C PRO A 191 12.11 -5.41 18.62
N ASN A 192 12.11 -4.21 18.03
CA ASN A 192 11.15 -3.15 18.33
C ASN A 192 10.05 -3.01 17.26
N GLY A 193 9.99 -3.94 16.31
CA GLY A 193 9.05 -3.89 15.20
C GLY A 193 9.66 -3.34 13.92
N GLY A 194 8.84 -3.26 12.87
CA GLY A 194 9.22 -2.78 11.56
C GLY A 194 8.20 -1.80 11.02
N SER A 195 8.64 -0.97 10.07
CA SER A 195 7.80 0.05 9.45
C SER A 195 7.88 0.01 7.94
N VAL A 196 6.82 0.48 7.29
CA VAL A 196 6.67 0.59 5.84
C VAL A 196 6.05 1.96 5.53
N ALA A 197 6.66 2.74 4.64
CA ALA A 197 6.18 4.04 4.20
C ALA A 197 5.71 3.97 2.75
N LEU A 198 4.48 4.43 2.53
CA LEU A 198 3.97 4.81 1.22
C LEU A 198 4.18 6.30 1.06
N THR A 199 4.78 6.72 -0.04
CA THR A 199 4.99 8.13 -0.39
C THR A 199 4.33 8.42 -1.72
N ASN A 200 3.90 9.67 -1.91
CA ASN A 200 3.47 10.14 -3.21
C ASN A 200 4.44 11.21 -3.71
N SER A 201 5.09 10.96 -4.86
CA SER A 201 6.11 11.86 -5.44
C SER A 201 5.54 13.21 -5.86
N GLU A 202 4.24 13.31 -6.14
CA GLU A 202 3.59 14.53 -6.62
C GLU A 202 3.16 15.46 -5.48
N LEU A 203 2.88 14.91 -4.29
CA LEU A 203 2.28 15.66 -3.18
C LEU A 203 3.21 15.85 -1.98
N GLY A 204 4.31 15.11 -1.88
CA GLY A 204 5.24 15.16 -0.75
C GLY A 204 4.71 14.54 0.56
N GLY A 205 3.48 14.03 0.58
CA GLY A 205 2.90 13.35 1.74
C GLY A 205 3.31 11.89 1.85
N SER A 206 3.32 11.35 3.07
CA SER A 206 3.59 9.94 3.31
C SER A 206 2.69 9.31 4.37
N ARG A 207 2.46 8.00 4.23
CA ARG A 207 1.71 7.17 5.17
C ARG A 207 2.62 6.06 5.64
N VAL A 208 2.86 5.99 6.95
CA VAL A 208 3.75 5.00 7.55
C VAL A 208 2.93 4.00 8.33
N LEU A 209 3.00 2.73 7.93
CA LEU A 209 2.49 1.59 8.69
C LEU A 209 3.61 1.06 9.57
N THR A 210 3.36 0.93 10.87
CA THR A 210 4.30 0.33 11.82
C THR A 210 3.67 -0.90 12.46
N VAL A 211 4.43 -1.97 12.53
CA VAL A 211 4.04 -3.27 13.11
C VAL A 211 5.02 -3.62 14.21
N LEU A 212 4.52 -3.90 15.41
CA LEU A 212 5.32 -4.38 16.54
C LEU A 212 5.43 -5.92 16.50
N PRO A 213 6.43 -6.53 17.16
CA PRO A 213 6.58 -7.99 17.20
C PRO A 213 5.38 -8.69 17.86
N SER A 214 4.63 -7.99 18.71
CA SER A 214 3.36 -8.47 19.27
C SER A 214 2.23 -8.61 18.23
N GLY A 215 2.44 -8.14 17.00
CA GLY A 215 1.43 -8.05 15.95
C GLY A 215 0.54 -6.81 16.05
N ALA A 216 0.83 -5.87 16.95
CA ALA A 216 0.13 -4.59 17.02
C ALA A 216 0.48 -3.73 15.80
N ILE A 217 -0.54 -3.23 15.09
CA ILE A 217 -0.39 -2.52 13.81
C ILE A 217 -0.98 -1.12 13.96
N ARG A 218 -0.27 -0.09 13.48
CA ARG A 218 -0.77 1.29 13.44
C ARG A 218 -0.28 2.02 12.20
N THR A 219 -1.13 2.87 11.63
CA THR A 219 -0.78 3.80 10.56
C THR A 219 -0.65 5.22 11.06
N PHE A 220 0.31 5.95 10.51
CA PHE A 220 0.56 7.36 10.78
C PHE A 220 0.59 8.14 9.46
N SER A 221 0.03 9.35 9.46
CA SER A 221 0.30 10.35 8.41
C SER A 221 1.53 11.16 8.77
N VAL A 222 2.36 11.44 7.78
CA VAL A 222 3.38 12.49 7.83
C VAL A 222 3.08 13.46 6.70
N GLU A 223 2.89 14.72 7.08
CA GLU A 223 2.70 15.86 6.17
C GLU A 223 3.90 16.82 6.23
#